data_AF-A0AAD7HYD4-F1
#
_entry.id   AF-A0AAD7HYD4-F1
#
_cell.length_a   1.000
_cell.length_b   1.000
_cell.length_c   1.000
_cell.angle_alpha   90.00
_cell.angle_beta   90.00
_cell.angle_gamma   90.00
#
_symmetry.space_group_name_H-M   'P 1'
#
loop_
_entity.id
_entity.type
_entity.pdbx_description
1 polymer ?
#
loop_
_entity_poly.entity_id
_entity_poly.type
_entity_poly.pdbx_seq_one_letter_code
_entity_poly.pdbx_strand_id
1 'polypeptide(L)'
;MPTVAINWGFLSTTFVLSADPFLLGMRRYPAKKLCSPPFTLGEPISGFGITVVLHSEVPGVDVGRYLYGCSMWLLFTQHHKWVVFQEYMVFPELSPLTILGKHPDLPWTAYIGAAGMPGRVMQFIHFQYDSGEVAFVTTGAGAVGLCVSHAPDLPTAKLKYPAQDGYSAHKEGGYEGDCVRGETLTI
;
A
#
# COMPACT_ATOMS: atom_id res chain seq x y z
N MET A 1 32.92 -14.27 0.05
CA MET A 1 32.53 -14.00 -1.35
C MET A 1 33.13 -12.66 -1.75
N PRO A 2 33.65 -12.47 -2.98
CA PRO A 2 34.20 -11.18 -3.40
C PRO A 2 33.09 -10.13 -3.47
N THR A 3 33.30 -9.02 -2.76
CA THR A 3 32.37 -7.88 -2.70
C THR A 3 32.55 -7.03 -3.96
N VAL A 4 31.55 -7.03 -4.85
CA VAL A 4 31.53 -6.13 -6.01
C VAL A 4 31.09 -4.75 -5.53
N ALA A 5 31.89 -3.72 -5.82
CA ALA A 5 31.56 -2.34 -5.48
C ALA A 5 30.31 -1.88 -6.26
N ILE A 6 29.38 -1.23 -5.56
CA ILE A 6 28.10 -0.76 -6.13
C ILE A 6 28.26 0.64 -6.73
N ASN A 7 29.37 1.33 -6.43
CA ASN A 7 29.63 2.72 -6.82
C ASN A 7 28.52 3.64 -6.32
N TRP A 8 28.41 3.75 -4.99
CA TRP A 8 27.48 4.60 -4.25
C TRP A 8 26.06 4.04 -4.17
N GLY A 9 25.68 3.59 -2.96
CA GLY A 9 24.33 3.09 -2.67
C GLY A 9 24.33 1.82 -1.83
N PHE A 10 23.21 1.10 -1.87
CA PHE A 10 23.08 -0.22 -1.27
C PHE A 10 22.29 -1.17 -2.16
N LEU A 11 22.67 -2.45 -2.11
CA LEU A 11 21.98 -3.55 -2.76
C LEU A 11 20.99 -4.14 -1.76
N SER A 12 19.74 -4.27 -2.21
CA SER A 12 18.70 -4.96 -1.45
C SER A 12 18.07 -6.08 -2.27
N THR A 13 17.59 -7.11 -1.57
CA THR A 13 16.75 -8.16 -2.15
C THR A 13 15.32 -7.98 -1.71
N THR A 14 14.38 -8.29 -2.60
CA THR A 14 12.97 -8.34 -2.25
C THR A 14 12.72 -9.47 -1.27
N PHE A 15 11.96 -9.17 -0.21
CA PHE A 15 11.59 -10.13 0.83
C PHE A 15 10.09 -10.43 0.80
N VAL A 16 9.25 -9.39 0.77
CA VAL A 16 7.79 -9.52 0.69
C VAL A 16 7.24 -8.44 -0.23
N LEU A 17 6.27 -8.78 -1.08
CA LEU A 17 5.58 -7.83 -1.95
C LEU A 17 4.09 -7.78 -1.62
N SER A 18 3.48 -6.61 -1.79
CA SER A 18 2.04 -6.41 -1.63
C SER A 18 1.35 -6.37 -2.99
N ALA A 19 0.24 -7.10 -3.12
CA ALA A 19 -0.59 -7.09 -4.32
C ALA A 19 -1.81 -6.18 -4.11
N ASP A 20 -1.62 -4.88 -4.25
CA ASP A 20 -2.66 -3.91 -3.95
C ASP A 20 -3.58 -3.59 -5.14
N PRO A 21 -4.89 -3.36 -4.92
CA PRO A 21 -5.83 -3.03 -5.99
C PRO A 21 -5.47 -1.76 -6.77
N PHE A 22 -4.81 -0.77 -6.13
CA PHE A 22 -4.44 0.48 -6.79
C PHE A 22 -3.46 0.27 -7.95
N LEU A 23 -2.66 -0.81 -7.90
CA LEU A 23 -1.70 -1.15 -8.96
C LEU A 23 -2.41 -1.35 -10.31
N LEU A 24 -3.66 -1.80 -10.32
CA LEU A 24 -4.47 -1.93 -11.54
C LEU A 24 -4.74 -0.56 -12.18
N GLY A 25 -5.04 0.46 -11.38
CA GLY A 25 -5.26 1.83 -11.85
C GLY A 25 -3.99 2.50 -12.40
N MET A 26 -2.81 1.95 -12.10
CA MET A 26 -1.53 2.40 -12.66
C MET A 26 -1.21 1.75 -14.01
N ARG A 27 -1.97 0.74 -14.46
CA ARG A 27 -1.84 0.14 -15.80
C ARG A 27 -2.54 0.96 -16.91
N ARG A 28 -3.13 2.11 -16.56
CA ARG A 28 -3.85 2.99 -17.49
C ARG A 28 -2.92 3.70 -18.48
N TYR A 29 -3.44 4.06 -19.65
CA TYR A 29 -2.75 4.97 -20.57
C TYR A 29 -2.54 6.36 -19.91
N PRO A 30 -1.40 7.05 -20.13
CA PRO A 30 -1.05 8.30 -19.45
C PRO A 30 -1.95 9.53 -19.73
N ALA A 31 -3.13 9.35 -20.33
CA ALA A 31 -4.03 10.43 -20.70
C ALA A 31 -4.70 11.16 -19.52
N LYS A 32 -4.82 10.53 -18.34
CA LYS A 32 -5.45 11.15 -17.15
C LYS A 32 -4.50 11.14 -15.94
N LYS A 33 -4.35 12.33 -15.32
CA LYS A 33 -3.69 12.48 -14.02
C LYS A 33 -4.63 11.97 -12.93
N LEU A 34 -4.16 11.02 -12.13
CA LEU A 34 -4.78 10.54 -10.89
C LEU A 34 -3.67 10.49 -9.83
N CYS A 35 -4.01 10.17 -8.58
CA CYS A 35 -3.09 10.23 -7.43
C CYS A 35 -1.74 9.51 -7.62
N SER A 36 -1.65 8.51 -8.50
CA SER A 36 -0.39 7.80 -8.80
C SER A 36 -0.08 7.80 -10.30
N PRO A 37 1.19 7.97 -10.71
CA PRO A 37 1.59 7.92 -12.11
C PRO A 37 1.36 6.51 -12.70
N PRO A 38 1.07 6.41 -14.00
CA PRO A 38 0.95 5.11 -14.67
C PRO A 38 2.32 4.44 -14.77
N PHE A 39 2.33 3.11 -14.87
CA PHE A 39 3.53 2.34 -15.17
C PHE A 39 4.04 2.63 -16.58
N THR A 40 5.36 2.72 -16.72
CA THR A 40 6.01 2.77 -18.03
C THR A 40 5.98 1.39 -18.67
N LEU A 41 5.60 1.31 -19.95
CA LEU A 41 5.64 0.05 -20.70
C LEU A 41 7.08 -0.44 -20.84
N GLY A 42 7.30 -1.73 -20.58
CA GLY A 42 8.62 -2.36 -20.63
C GLY A 42 9.45 -2.20 -19.36
N GLU A 43 9.00 -1.38 -18.40
CA GLU A 43 9.63 -1.27 -17.09
C GLU A 43 8.98 -2.21 -16.07
N PRO A 44 9.70 -2.60 -15.01
CA PRO A 44 9.13 -3.45 -13.96
C PRO A 44 8.01 -2.74 -13.18
N ILE A 45 7.06 -3.53 -12.70
CA ILE A 45 6.01 -3.07 -11.79
C ILE A 45 6.65 -2.71 -10.45
N SER A 46 6.10 -1.70 -9.78
CA SER A 46 6.53 -1.30 -8.45
C SER A 46 5.34 -0.98 -7.55
N GLY A 47 5.48 -1.23 -6.25
CA GLY A 47 4.43 -1.08 -5.26
C GLY A 47 4.92 -1.18 -3.82
N PHE A 48 4.01 -1.45 -2.88
CA PHE A 48 4.38 -1.68 -1.49
C PHE A 48 5.12 -3.01 -1.34
N GLY A 49 6.13 -3.02 -0.48
CA GLY A 49 6.93 -4.20 -0.21
C GLY A 49 7.97 -3.99 0.87
N ILE A 50 8.61 -5.09 1.25
CA ILE A 50 9.71 -5.16 2.20
C ILE A 50 10.93 -5.71 1.46
N THR A 51 12.07 -5.06 1.64
CA THR A 51 13.36 -5.52 1.13
C THR A 51 14.36 -5.71 2.26
N VAL A 52 15.40 -6.51 2.02
CA VAL A 52 16.49 -6.75 2.96
C VAL A 52 17.80 -6.28 2.34
N VAL A 53 18.58 -5.51 3.10
CA VAL A 53 19.88 -5.01 2.66
C VAL A 53 20.89 -6.15 2.62
N LEU A 54 21.48 -6.40 1.45
CA LEU A 54 22.54 -7.40 1.25
C LEU A 54 23.93 -6.79 1.30
N HIS A 55 24.08 -5.57 0.79
CA HIS A 55 25.34 -4.84 0.80
C HIS A 55 25.05 -3.33 0.85
N SER A 56 25.87 -2.55 1.56
CA SER A 56 25.66 -1.11 1.69
C SER A 56 26.98 -0.36 1.76
N GLU A 57 27.08 0.70 0.97
CA GLU A 57 28.11 1.73 1.03
C GLU A 57 27.56 3.03 1.65
N VAL A 58 26.30 3.02 2.12
CA VAL A 58 25.59 4.20 2.67
C VAL A 58 25.62 4.18 4.20
N PRO A 59 26.14 5.24 4.85
CA PRO A 59 26.11 5.35 6.31
C PRO A 59 24.68 5.29 6.87
N GLY A 60 24.47 4.49 7.92
CA GLY A 60 23.16 4.33 8.57
C GLY A 60 22.24 3.29 7.93
N VAL A 61 22.66 2.63 6.83
CA VAL A 61 21.97 1.49 6.24
C VAL A 61 22.83 0.25 6.42
N ASP A 62 22.61 -0.50 7.50
CA ASP A 62 23.39 -1.70 7.78
C ASP A 62 22.90 -2.90 6.96
N VAL A 63 23.82 -3.82 6.65
CA VAL A 63 23.48 -5.13 6.06
C VAL A 63 22.56 -5.91 7.00
N GLY A 64 21.55 -6.58 6.44
CA GLY A 64 20.54 -7.34 7.18
C GLY A 64 19.37 -6.51 7.72
N ARG A 65 19.36 -5.19 7.50
CA ARG A 65 18.19 -4.34 7.82
C ARG A 65 17.05 -4.61 6.85
N TYR A 66 15.83 -4.56 7.38
CA TYR A 66 14.60 -4.65 6.62
C TYR A 66 14.08 -3.25 6.33
N LEU A 67 13.77 -2.99 5.08
CA LEU A 67 13.30 -1.69 4.59
C LEU A 67 11.88 -1.82 4.05
N TYR A 68 11.06 -0.81 4.28
CA TYR A 68 9.70 -0.71 3.74
C TYR A 68 9.64 0.32 2.62
N GLY A 69 9.11 -0.07 1.47
CA GLY A 69 8.92 0.80 0.32
C GLY A 69 7.63 1.58 0.35
N CYS A 70 7.45 2.38 1.40
CA CYS A 70 6.44 3.44 1.47
C CYS A 70 6.65 4.34 2.68
N SER A 71 6.79 5.63 2.43
CA SER A 71 6.50 6.65 3.44
C SER A 71 5.16 7.31 3.10
N MET A 72 4.25 7.32 4.08
CA MET A 72 2.87 7.82 3.97
C MET A 72 2.79 9.25 3.41
N TRP A 73 3.80 10.08 3.69
CA TRP A 73 3.91 11.46 3.21
C TRP A 73 4.14 11.56 1.69
N LEU A 74 4.74 10.53 1.07
CA LEU A 74 5.16 10.56 -0.33
C LEU A 74 4.22 9.79 -1.28
N LEU A 75 2.98 9.49 -0.85
CA LEU A 75 1.89 9.15 -1.77
C LEU A 75 1.42 10.36 -2.60
N PHE A 76 1.61 11.58 -2.08
CA PHE A 76 1.17 12.83 -2.72
C PHE A 76 2.31 13.68 -3.27
N THR A 77 3.56 13.21 -3.20
CA THR A 77 4.72 13.91 -3.77
C THR A 77 5.23 13.16 -5.00
N GLN A 78 5.82 13.89 -5.95
CA GLN A 78 6.35 13.34 -7.21
C GLN A 78 7.54 12.39 -7.02
N HIS A 79 8.10 12.31 -5.81
CA HIS A 79 9.26 11.49 -5.47
C HIS A 79 8.85 10.23 -4.70
N HIS A 80 7.82 9.54 -5.21
CA HIS A 80 7.62 8.14 -4.82
C HIS A 80 8.85 7.33 -5.23
N LYS A 81 9.36 6.47 -4.35
CA LYS A 81 10.16 5.31 -4.75
C LYS A 81 9.61 4.08 -4.06
N TRP A 82 9.01 3.23 -4.89
CA TRP A 82 8.35 2.01 -4.49
C TRP A 82 9.35 0.84 -4.46
N VAL A 83 8.96 -0.27 -3.85
CA VAL A 83 9.68 -1.53 -4.07
C VAL A 83 9.40 -1.97 -5.50
N VAL A 84 10.45 -2.16 -6.28
CA VAL A 84 10.36 -2.70 -7.63
C VAL A 84 10.16 -4.21 -7.49
N PHE A 85 9.23 -4.79 -8.24
CA PHE A 85 8.89 -6.22 -8.17
C PHE A 85 9.95 -7.03 -8.93
N GLN A 86 11.16 -7.03 -8.39
CA GLN A 86 12.36 -7.70 -8.87
C GLN A 86 13.08 -8.35 -7.69
N GLU A 87 13.88 -9.38 -7.95
CA GLU A 87 14.61 -10.07 -6.87
C GLU A 87 15.66 -9.17 -6.23
N TYR A 88 16.45 -8.45 -7.03
CA TYR A 88 17.52 -7.56 -6.58
C TYR A 88 17.29 -6.13 -7.07
N MET A 89 17.49 -5.15 -6.20
CA MET A 89 17.29 -3.73 -6.50
C MET A 89 18.30 -2.85 -5.76
N VAL A 90 19.01 -2.03 -6.53
CA VAL A 90 20.05 -1.10 -6.06
C VAL A 90 19.42 0.27 -5.77
N PHE A 91 19.68 0.81 -4.58
CA PHE A 91 19.19 2.12 -4.16
C PHE A 91 20.38 3.06 -3.90
N PRO A 92 20.39 4.27 -4.48
CA PRO A 92 21.49 5.22 -4.30
C PRO A 92 21.47 5.84 -2.89
N GLU A 93 20.31 5.91 -2.25
CA GLU A 93 20.11 6.49 -0.93
C GLU A 93 18.93 5.82 -0.20
N LEU A 94 18.84 6.02 1.12
CA LEU A 94 17.78 5.42 1.94
C LEU A 94 16.41 6.02 1.63
N SER A 95 16.32 7.34 1.48
CA SER A 95 15.05 8.02 1.18
C SER A 95 14.54 7.57 -0.20
N PRO A 96 13.26 7.20 -0.36
CA PRO A 96 12.15 7.30 0.59
C PRO A 96 11.83 6.00 1.37
N LEU A 97 12.70 4.98 1.31
CA LEU A 97 12.53 3.76 2.09
C LEU A 97 12.69 4.05 3.58
N THR A 98 11.94 3.33 4.40
CA THR A 98 12.02 3.45 5.86
C THR A 98 12.56 2.16 6.47
N ILE A 99 13.51 2.27 7.40
CA ILE A 99 13.99 1.11 8.16
C ILE A 99 12.84 0.61 9.06
N LEU A 100 12.47 -0.67 8.93
CA LEU A 100 11.43 -1.28 9.74
C LEU A 100 12.00 -1.83 11.05
N GLY A 101 11.38 -1.41 12.15
CA GLY A 101 11.48 -2.10 13.44
C GLY A 101 10.50 -3.27 13.49
N LYS A 102 11.02 -4.50 13.64
CA LYS A 102 10.19 -5.69 13.80
C LYS A 102 9.69 -5.80 15.25
N HIS A 103 8.39 -5.95 15.41
CA HIS A 103 7.77 -6.36 16.67
C HIS A 103 7.98 -7.86 16.84
N PRO A 104 8.34 -8.35 18.04
CA PRO A 104 8.64 -9.77 18.26
C PRO A 104 7.50 -10.70 17.82
N ASP A 105 6.25 -10.28 18.08
CA ASP A 105 5.07 -11.10 17.85
C ASP A 105 4.44 -10.96 16.46
N LEU A 106 4.96 -10.05 15.61
CA LEU A 106 4.37 -9.80 14.29
C LEU A 106 5.19 -10.47 13.18
N PRO A 107 4.55 -11.23 12.28
CA PRO A 107 5.22 -11.69 11.06
C PRO A 107 5.48 -10.50 10.14
N TRP A 108 6.53 -10.57 9.31
CA TRP A 108 6.86 -9.52 8.34
C TRP A 108 5.71 -9.21 7.38
N THR A 109 4.93 -10.22 7.00
CA THR A 109 3.75 -10.05 6.14
C THR A 109 2.67 -9.16 6.76
N ALA A 110 2.62 -9.01 8.10
CA ALA A 110 1.69 -8.09 8.73
C ALA A 110 1.98 -6.63 8.36
N TYR A 111 3.24 -6.28 8.08
CA TYR A 111 3.69 -4.92 7.76
C TYR A 111 3.34 -4.46 6.35
N ILE A 112 2.94 -5.38 5.45
CA ILE A 112 2.32 -5.02 4.17
C ILE A 112 0.78 -5.04 4.24
N GLY A 113 0.21 -5.44 5.39
CA GLY A 113 -1.22 -5.60 5.62
C GLY A 113 -1.71 -4.74 6.80
N ALA A 114 -2.21 -5.39 7.85
CA ALA A 114 -2.83 -4.73 9.00
C ALA A 114 -1.90 -3.79 9.78
N ALA A 115 -0.58 -4.05 9.81
CA ALA A 115 0.40 -3.13 10.40
C ALA A 115 1.04 -2.19 9.35
N GLY A 116 0.60 -2.29 8.10
CA GLY A 116 1.07 -1.52 6.96
C GLY A 116 0.05 -0.49 6.47
N MET A 117 -0.02 -0.34 5.15
CA MET A 117 -0.92 0.62 4.51
C MET A 117 -2.41 0.32 4.75
N PRO A 118 -2.91 -0.91 4.64
CA PRO A 118 -4.30 -1.22 4.97
C PRO A 118 -4.72 -0.81 6.39
N GLY A 119 -3.88 -1.06 7.40
CA GLY A 119 -4.15 -0.63 8.77
C GLY A 119 -4.18 0.88 8.95
N ARG A 120 -3.28 1.60 8.28
CA ARG A 120 -3.28 3.08 8.27
C ARG A 120 -4.53 3.64 7.62
N VAL A 121 -5.02 3.03 6.54
CA VAL A 121 -6.30 3.43 5.91
C VAL A 121 -7.45 3.25 6.90
N MET A 122 -7.49 2.13 7.64
CA MET A 122 -8.48 1.94 8.72
C MET A 122 -8.39 3.04 9.78
N GLN A 123 -7.19 3.42 10.24
CA GLN A 123 -7.04 4.51 11.21
C GLN A 123 -7.59 5.84 10.68
N PHE A 124 -7.33 6.16 9.41
CA PHE A 124 -7.87 7.36 8.78
C PHE A 124 -9.40 7.35 8.67
N ILE A 125 -10.00 6.18 8.41
CA ILE A 125 -11.46 5.99 8.42
C ILE A 125 -12.01 6.17 9.84
N HIS A 126 -11.34 5.61 10.85
CA HIS A 126 -11.78 5.71 12.24
C HIS A 126 -11.95 7.16 12.73
N PHE A 127 -11.07 8.07 12.32
CA PHE A 127 -11.20 9.49 12.68
C PHE A 127 -12.34 10.25 11.97
N GLN A 128 -13.07 9.60 11.04
CA GLN A 128 -14.17 10.22 10.30
C GLN A 128 -15.56 9.77 10.77
N TYR A 129 -15.66 8.78 11.65
CA TYR A 129 -16.93 8.23 12.12
C TYR A 129 -17.06 8.33 13.62
N ASP A 130 -18.26 8.65 14.09
CA ASP A 130 -18.55 8.69 15.52
C ASP A 130 -18.86 7.29 16.07
N SER A 131 -18.59 7.11 17.37
CA SER A 131 -18.88 5.84 18.05
C SER A 131 -20.39 5.59 18.08
N GLY A 132 -20.80 4.37 17.69
CA GLY A 132 -22.20 3.94 17.73
C GLY A 132 -22.97 4.08 16.41
N GLU A 133 -22.39 4.69 15.39
CA GLU A 133 -22.96 4.66 14.03
C GLU A 133 -22.93 3.24 13.44
N VAL A 134 -23.66 3.01 12.34
CA VAL A 134 -23.64 1.75 11.58
C VAL A 134 -23.07 2.02 10.21
N ALA A 135 -21.91 1.41 9.90
CA ALA A 135 -21.27 1.53 8.61
C ALA A 135 -21.49 0.27 7.77
N PHE A 136 -21.69 0.48 6.47
CA PHE A 136 -21.69 -0.60 5.49
C PHE A 136 -20.34 -0.67 4.79
N VAL A 137 -19.66 -1.82 4.90
CA VAL A 137 -18.32 -2.02 4.34
C VAL A 137 -18.43 -2.91 3.10
N THR A 138 -18.31 -2.32 1.92
CA THR A 138 -18.15 -3.09 0.68
C THR A 138 -16.79 -3.78 0.67
N THR A 139 -16.70 -4.95 0.04
CA THR A 139 -15.47 -5.76 0.04
C THR A 139 -14.90 -6.01 1.45
N GLY A 140 -15.76 -6.24 2.45
CA GLY A 140 -15.36 -6.40 3.86
C GLY A 140 -14.36 -7.52 4.12
N ALA A 141 -14.24 -8.50 3.22
CA ALA A 141 -13.22 -9.55 3.28
C ALA A 141 -11.85 -9.15 2.69
N GLY A 142 -11.72 -7.97 2.08
CA GLY A 142 -10.45 -7.44 1.59
C GLY A 142 -9.56 -6.90 2.71
N ALA A 143 -8.28 -6.63 2.43
CA ALA A 143 -7.31 -6.24 3.46
C ALA A 143 -7.75 -5.03 4.30
N VAL A 144 -8.27 -3.96 3.66
CA VAL A 144 -8.80 -2.78 4.35
C VAL A 144 -10.13 -3.09 5.04
N GLY A 145 -11.05 -3.76 4.34
CA GLY A 145 -12.37 -4.10 4.87
C GLY A 145 -12.30 -4.95 6.14
N LEU A 146 -11.35 -5.89 6.20
CA LEU A 146 -11.09 -6.71 7.37
C LEU A 146 -10.54 -5.87 8.52
N CYS A 147 -9.62 -4.95 8.25
CA CYS A 147 -9.09 -4.04 9.29
C CYS A 147 -10.21 -3.19 9.89
N VAL A 148 -11.09 -2.63 9.04
CA VAL A 148 -12.24 -1.83 9.50
C VAL A 148 -13.22 -2.69 10.30
N SER A 149 -13.50 -3.91 9.85
CA SER A 149 -14.49 -4.79 10.51
C SER A 149 -14.05 -5.29 11.90
N HIS A 150 -12.74 -5.35 12.16
CA HIS A 150 -12.17 -5.83 13.43
C HIS A 150 -11.65 -4.71 14.34
N ALA A 151 -11.85 -3.45 13.97
CA ALA A 151 -11.43 -2.34 14.81
C ALA A 151 -12.37 -2.23 16.03
N PRO A 152 -11.83 -2.21 17.27
CA PRO A 152 -12.62 -2.31 18.50
C PRO A 152 -13.59 -1.15 18.73
N ASP A 153 -13.36 0.01 18.10
CA ASP A 153 -14.10 1.25 18.33
C ASP A 153 -14.81 1.79 17.06
N LEU A 154 -14.84 1.02 15.97
CA LEU A 154 -15.57 1.39 14.76
C LEU A 154 -17.06 0.97 14.86
N PRO A 155 -17.96 1.63 14.10
CA PRO A 155 -19.33 1.18 13.87
C PRO A 155 -19.44 -0.33 13.79
N THR A 156 -20.46 -0.93 14.44
CA THR A 156 -20.69 -2.37 14.32
C THR A 156 -21.01 -2.68 12.86
N ALA A 157 -19.99 -3.08 12.11
CA ALA A 157 -20.12 -3.37 10.70
C ALA A 157 -20.99 -4.62 10.57
N LYS A 158 -22.23 -4.46 10.13
CA LYS A 158 -23.05 -5.59 9.74
C LYS A 158 -22.50 -6.12 8.42
N LEU A 159 -21.62 -7.12 8.51
CA LEU A 159 -21.16 -7.91 7.38
C LEU A 159 -22.35 -8.64 6.76
N LYS A 160 -23.03 -8.00 5.80
CA LYS A 160 -23.91 -8.68 4.88
C LYS A 160 -23.05 -9.03 3.67
N TYR A 161 -22.66 -10.29 3.54
CA TYR A 161 -22.06 -10.79 2.30
C TYR A 161 -23.13 -10.64 1.21
N PRO A 162 -23.01 -9.74 0.21
CA PRO A 162 -23.79 -9.95 -0.99
C PRO A 162 -23.29 -11.28 -1.57
N ALA A 163 -24.22 -12.21 -1.80
CA ALA A 163 -23.95 -13.36 -2.65
C ALA A 163 -23.28 -12.85 -3.93
N GLN A 164 -22.25 -13.56 -4.39
CA GLN A 164 -21.62 -13.29 -5.68
C GLN A 164 -22.62 -13.61 -6.80
N ASP A 165 -23.61 -12.75 -6.99
CA ASP A 165 -24.53 -12.82 -8.11
C ASP A 165 -24.28 -11.60 -9.01
N GLY A 166 -23.61 -11.86 -10.12
CA GLY A 166 -23.73 -11.05 -11.33
C GLY A 166 -22.93 -9.75 -11.37
N TYR A 167 -21.98 -9.71 -12.30
CA TYR A 167 -21.51 -8.47 -12.91
C TYR A 167 -22.70 -7.78 -13.59
N SER A 168 -23.42 -6.90 -12.89
CA SER A 168 -24.42 -6.02 -13.50
C SER A 168 -23.74 -4.73 -13.95
N ALA A 169 -23.45 -4.65 -15.24
CA ALA A 169 -23.02 -3.43 -15.89
C ALA A 169 -24.13 -2.37 -15.80
N HIS A 170 -23.94 -1.35 -14.96
CA HIS A 170 -24.68 -0.10 -15.06
C HIS A 170 -23.92 0.87 -15.96
N LYS A 171 -24.65 1.41 -16.94
CA LYS A 171 -24.17 2.29 -18.01
C LYS A 171 -23.58 3.60 -17.47
N GLU A 172 -22.64 4.10 -18.27
CA GLU A 172 -21.89 5.35 -18.23
C GLU A 172 -22.54 6.53 -17.49
N GLY A 173 -21.80 7.04 -16.50
CA GLY A 173 -21.88 8.40 -15.97
C GLY A 173 -20.45 8.83 -15.62
N GLY A 174 -20.04 10.01 -16.10
CA GLY A 174 -18.65 10.48 -16.05
C GLY A 174 -18.06 10.50 -14.63
N TYR A 175 -16.82 10.05 -14.51
CA TYR A 175 -16.02 10.23 -13.30
C TYR A 175 -15.60 11.71 -13.19
N GLU A 176 -16.42 12.49 -12.51
CA GLU A 176 -16.04 13.76 -11.92
C GLU A 176 -15.51 13.46 -10.51
N GLY A 177 -14.29 13.89 -10.24
CA GLY A 177 -13.58 13.56 -9.02
C GLY A 177 -14.08 14.39 -7.84
N ASP A 178 -14.91 13.78 -7.00
CA ASP A 178 -15.13 14.27 -5.65
C ASP A 178 -14.53 13.27 -4.64
N CYS A 179 -13.36 13.65 -4.14
CA CYS A 179 -12.77 13.06 -2.95
C CYS A 179 -13.60 13.57 -1.76
N VAL A 180 -14.28 12.65 -1.07
CA VAL A 180 -14.97 12.88 0.21
C VAL A 180 -16.22 13.76 0.12
N ARG A 181 -17.34 13.14 -0.25
CA ARG A 181 -18.65 13.50 0.33
C ARG A 181 -19.46 12.22 0.49
N GLY A 182 -19.57 11.75 1.73
CA GLY A 182 -20.48 10.66 2.08
C GLY A 182 -21.91 11.15 1.94
N GLU A 183 -22.59 10.75 0.87
CA GLU A 183 -24.05 10.83 0.83
C GLU A 183 -24.59 9.63 1.59
N THR A 184 -25.24 9.92 2.72
CA THR A 184 -25.97 8.95 3.52
C THR A 184 -27.11 8.37 2.68
N LEU A 185 -26.96 7.13 2.24
CA LEU A 185 -28.04 6.36 1.65
C LEU A 185 -29.02 5.97 2.76
N THR A 186 -30.08 6.78 2.90
CA THR A 186 -31.25 6.42 3.71
C THR A 186 -32.03 5.34 2.95
N ILE A 187 -32.24 4.18 3.58
CA ILE A 187 -33.18 3.14 3.13
C ILE A 187 -34.52 3.37 3.84
#